data_AF-A0A2E7A749-F1
#
_entry.id   AF-A0A2E7A749-F1
#
_cell.length_a   1.000
_cell.length_b   1.000
_cell.length_c   1.000
_cell.angle_alpha   90.00
_cell.angle_beta   90.00
_cell.angle_gamma   90.00
#
_symmetry.space_group_name_H-M   'P 1'
#
loop_
_entity.id
_entity.type
_entity.pdbx_description
1 polymer ?
#
loop_
_entity_poly.entity_id
_entity_poly.type
_entity_poly.pdbx_seq_one_letter_code
_entity_poly.pdbx_strand_id
1 'polypeptide(L)'
;MNIDLADRLELHELPGRYGDAIDDRNWDRLRQIFTEDAIFDLTGVGSRRLEGIDDIVDFMNVDAEHPKTHMMTNIYVDVVEEKVTMNFRIVALLGKGLVGTASYYDQVVRTDDGWRVKHRECMIHRRDKLDAPCDLNN
;
A
#
# COMPACT_ATOMS: atom_id res chain seq x y z
N MET A 1 0.62 -5.33 -21.65
CA MET A 1 0.94 -3.89 -21.49
C MET A 1 2.44 -3.72 -21.30
N ASN A 2 3.10 -2.81 -22.03
CA ASN A 2 4.51 -2.49 -21.79
C ASN A 2 4.58 -1.19 -20.97
N ILE A 3 5.39 -1.16 -19.91
CA ILE A 3 5.63 0.04 -19.10
C ILE A 3 7.06 0.54 -19.33
N ASP A 4 7.26 1.85 -19.36
CA ASP A 4 8.57 2.46 -19.61
C ASP A 4 9.26 2.92 -18.31
N LEU A 5 10.37 3.64 -18.44
CA LEU A 5 11.11 4.15 -17.27
C LEU A 5 10.33 5.21 -16.49
N ALA A 6 9.56 6.07 -17.17
CA ALA A 6 8.76 7.10 -16.51
C ALA A 6 7.64 6.44 -15.70
N ASP A 7 7.02 5.39 -16.24
CA ASP A 7 6.04 4.58 -15.52
C ASP A 7 6.61 3.94 -14.28
N ARG A 8 7.79 3.31 -14.40
CA ARG A 8 8.44 2.68 -13.24
C ARG A 8 8.81 3.69 -12.17
N LEU A 9 9.21 4.90 -12.54
CA LEU A 9 9.48 5.98 -11.59
C LEU A 9 8.19 6.43 -10.89
N GLU A 10 7.13 6.69 -11.64
CA GLU A 10 5.84 7.10 -11.08
C GLU A 10 5.28 6.05 -10.11
N LEU A 11 5.31 4.77 -10.51
CA LEU A 11 4.92 3.66 -9.66
C LEU A 11 5.82 3.55 -8.43
N HIS A 12 7.13 3.73 -8.57
CA HIS A 12 8.05 3.69 -7.42
C HIS A 12 7.78 4.82 -6.40
N GLU A 13 7.30 5.98 -6.86
CA GLU A 13 6.97 7.11 -5.98
C GLU A 13 5.60 7.00 -5.30
N LEU A 14 4.65 6.24 -5.88
CA LEU A 14 3.30 6.09 -5.33
C LEU A 14 3.26 5.66 -3.86
N PRO A 15 4.02 4.64 -3.40
CA PRO A 15 4.04 4.27 -1.99
C PRO A 15 4.48 5.42 -1.08
N GLY A 16 5.52 6.16 -1.49
CA GLY A 16 6.04 7.29 -0.71
C GLY A 16 5.01 8.40 -0.56
N ARG A 17 4.36 8.78 -1.67
CA ARG A 17 3.26 9.76 -1.67
C ARG A 17 2.06 9.31 -0.86
N TYR A 18 1.75 8.02 -0.87
CA TYR A 18 0.74 7.43 0.01
C TYR A 18 1.11 7.59 1.48
N GLY A 19 2.34 7.24 1.86
CA GLY A 19 2.83 7.38 3.24
C GLY A 19 2.70 8.83 3.73
N ASP A 20 3.20 9.79 2.95
CA ASP A 20 3.09 11.22 3.26
C ASP A 20 1.63 11.68 3.36
N ALA A 21 0.78 11.31 2.41
CA ALA A 21 -0.63 11.70 2.43
C ALA A 21 -1.37 11.19 3.68
N ILE A 22 -1.08 9.95 4.08
CA ILE A 22 -1.61 9.39 5.32
C ILE A 22 -1.06 10.16 6.53
N ASP A 23 0.26 10.28 6.66
CA ASP A 23 0.92 10.88 7.82
C ASP A 23 0.54 12.36 8.03
N ASP A 24 0.41 13.12 6.95
CA ASP A 24 0.00 14.53 6.94
C ASP A 24 -1.52 14.74 7.09
N ARG A 25 -2.31 13.65 7.06
CA ARG A 25 -3.79 13.71 6.98
C ARG A 25 -4.28 14.50 5.76
N ASN A 26 -3.54 14.41 4.66
CA ASN A 26 -3.86 15.09 3.41
C ASN A 26 -4.71 14.19 2.51
N TRP A 27 -6.02 14.26 2.73
CA TRP A 27 -7.00 13.41 2.05
C TRP A 27 -7.17 13.73 0.57
N ASP A 28 -6.93 14.98 0.17
CA ASP A 28 -6.92 15.36 -1.25
C ASP A 28 -5.75 14.70 -1.99
N ARG A 29 -4.58 14.60 -1.34
CA ARG A 29 -3.45 13.82 -1.89
C ARG A 29 -3.71 12.33 -1.84
N LEU A 30 -4.37 11.83 -0.81
CA LEU A 30 -4.72 10.40 -0.73
C LEU A 30 -5.63 9.98 -1.90
N ARG A 31 -6.57 10.86 -2.30
CA ARG A 31 -7.43 10.66 -3.48
C ARG A 31 -6.66 10.56 -4.79
N GLN A 32 -5.42 11.04 -4.86
CA GLN A 32 -4.55 10.90 -6.02
C GLN A 32 -3.76 9.58 -6.04
N ILE A 33 -3.86 8.75 -5.00
CA ILE A 33 -3.18 7.45 -4.93
C ILE A 33 -4.04 6.34 -5.51
N PHE A 34 -5.35 6.40 -5.25
CA PHE A 34 -6.30 5.33 -5.56
C PHE A 34 -7.23 5.72 -6.71
N THR A 35 -7.80 4.74 -7.40
CA THR A 35 -8.96 4.98 -8.27
C THR A 35 -10.21 5.27 -7.43
N GLU A 36 -11.21 5.91 -8.02
CA GLU A 36 -12.47 6.23 -7.31
C GLU A 36 -13.15 4.98 -6.74
N ASP A 37 -13.09 3.87 -7.48
CA ASP A 37 -13.65 2.57 -7.13
C ASP A 37 -12.59 1.60 -6.60
N ALA A 38 -11.51 2.13 -6.01
CA ALA A 38 -10.45 1.29 -5.48
C ALA A 38 -10.91 0.46 -4.28
N ILE A 39 -10.27 -0.69 -4.11
CA ILE A 39 -10.50 -1.58 -2.98
C ILE A 39 -9.26 -1.57 -2.10
N PHE A 40 -9.45 -1.38 -0.80
CA PHE A 40 -8.39 -1.55 0.18
C PHE A 40 -8.77 -2.65 1.17
N ASP A 41 -8.18 -3.83 0.99
CA ASP A 41 -8.36 -4.98 1.85
C ASP A 41 -7.40 -4.94 3.05
N LEU A 42 -7.95 -4.63 4.23
CA LEU A 42 -7.24 -4.66 5.52
C LEU A 42 -7.58 -5.93 6.33
N THR A 43 -8.23 -6.94 5.75
CA THR A 43 -8.57 -8.18 6.47
C THR A 43 -7.31 -8.96 6.87
N GLY A 44 -6.24 -8.85 6.07
CA GLY A 44 -4.91 -9.40 6.38
C GLY A 44 -4.20 -8.77 7.57
N VAL A 45 -4.74 -7.67 8.11
CA VAL A 45 -4.31 -7.04 9.37
C VAL A 45 -5.38 -7.07 10.46
N GLY A 46 -6.46 -7.85 10.26
CA GLY A 46 -7.53 -8.02 11.24
C GLY A 46 -8.59 -6.92 11.23
N SER A 47 -8.67 -6.12 10.16
CA SER A 47 -9.71 -5.08 9.96
C SER A 47 -10.71 -5.50 8.87
N ARG A 48 -11.43 -4.53 8.28
CA ARG A 48 -12.41 -4.72 7.21
C ARG A 48 -11.86 -4.40 5.83
N ARG A 49 -12.56 -4.85 4.79
CA ARG A 49 -12.35 -4.39 3.41
C ARG A 49 -13.05 -3.05 3.19
N LEU A 50 -12.36 -2.11 2.54
CA LEU A 50 -12.85 -0.77 2.21
C LEU A 50 -13.17 -0.70 0.72
N GLU A 51 -14.30 -0.08 0.37
CA GLU A 51 -14.86 -0.06 -0.98
C GLU A 51 -15.01 1.38 -1.48
N GLY A 52 -14.16 1.77 -2.44
CA GLY A 52 -14.13 3.11 -3.02
C GLY A 52 -13.30 4.11 -2.20
N ILE A 53 -12.86 5.17 -2.88
CA ILE A 53 -11.95 6.16 -2.27
C ILE A 53 -12.59 6.92 -1.11
N ASP A 54 -13.90 7.13 -1.12
CA ASP A 54 -14.60 7.80 -0.02
C ASP A 54 -14.60 6.96 1.26
N ASP A 55 -14.85 5.64 1.16
CA ASP A 55 -14.77 4.72 2.30
C ASP A 55 -13.33 4.60 2.81
N ILE A 56 -12.34 4.59 1.89
CA ILE A 56 -10.92 4.61 2.25
C ILE A 56 -10.58 5.87 3.04
N VAL A 57 -10.96 7.06 2.53
CA VAL A 57 -10.68 8.34 3.21
C VAL A 57 -11.38 8.41 4.56
N ASP A 58 -12.65 8.01 4.64
CA ASP A 58 -13.43 8.03 5.87
C ASP A 58 -12.78 7.15 6.94
N PHE A 59 -12.45 5.90 6.60
CA PHE A 59 -11.74 4.99 7.50
C PHE A 59 -10.41 5.58 7.97
N MET A 60 -9.60 6.14 7.06
CA MET A 60 -8.32 6.75 7.43
C MET A 60 -8.48 8.00 8.29
N ASN A 61 -9.60 8.72 8.18
CA ASN A 61 -9.84 9.93 8.95
C ASN A 61 -10.44 9.64 10.34
N VAL A 62 -11.28 8.61 10.45
CA VAL A 62 -12.14 8.38 11.63
C VAL A 62 -11.70 7.17 12.44
N ASP A 63 -11.45 6.03 11.78
CA ASP A 63 -11.30 4.74 12.44
C ASP A 63 -9.84 4.31 12.61
N ALA A 64 -8.97 4.75 11.70
CA ALA A 64 -7.59 4.26 11.65
C ALA A 64 -6.73 4.79 12.80
N GLU A 65 -6.06 3.86 13.49
CA GLU A 65 -4.98 4.17 14.44
C GLU A 65 -3.66 4.35 13.69
N HIS A 66 -3.42 5.58 13.23
CA HIS A 66 -2.21 5.87 12.46
C HIS A 66 -0.93 5.87 13.32
N PRO A 67 0.16 5.25 12.84
CA PRO A 67 1.49 5.49 13.39
C PRO A 67 1.89 6.96 13.23
N LYS A 68 3.01 7.33 13.89
CA LYS A 68 3.62 8.65 13.71
C LYS A 68 4.20 8.85 12.31
N THR A 69 4.71 7.77 11.74
CA THR A 69 5.37 7.78 10.43
C THR A 69 5.28 6.40 9.82
N HIS A 70 5.03 6.36 8.52
CA HIS A 70 5.22 5.18 7.70
C HIS A 70 6.46 5.33 6.80
N MET A 71 7.38 4.38 6.87
CA MET A 71 8.53 4.30 5.97
C MET A 71 8.31 3.21 4.93
N MET A 72 8.27 3.59 3.65
CA MET A 72 8.11 2.65 2.54
C MET A 72 9.45 2.01 2.16
N THR A 73 9.45 0.71 1.94
CA THR A 73 10.66 -0.08 1.67
C THR A 73 10.38 -1.19 0.65
N ASN A 74 11.43 -1.74 0.06
CA ASN A 74 11.37 -2.88 -0.87
C ASN A 74 10.32 -2.71 -1.98
N ILE A 75 10.31 -1.54 -2.61
CA ILE A 75 9.34 -1.19 -3.66
C ILE A 75 9.79 -1.81 -4.98
N TYR A 76 8.91 -2.57 -5.62
CA TYR A 76 9.14 -3.08 -6.98
C TYR A 76 7.82 -3.31 -7.72
N VAL A 77 7.93 -3.41 -9.05
CA VAL A 77 6.80 -3.59 -9.96
C VAL A 77 7.07 -4.79 -10.86
N ASP A 78 6.09 -5.67 -10.91
CA ASP A 78 6.02 -6.80 -11.84
C ASP A 78 4.95 -6.54 -12.89
N VAL A 79 5.21 -7.00 -14.12
CA VAL A 79 4.26 -6.94 -15.22
C VAL A 79 4.10 -8.35 -15.75
N VAL A 80 2.90 -8.90 -15.60
CA VAL A 80 2.52 -10.21 -16.13
C VAL A 80 1.35 -10.00 -17.07
N GLU A 81 1.58 -10.28 -18.36
CA GLU A 81 0.63 -10.01 -19.44
C GLU A 81 0.20 -8.52 -19.51
N GLU A 82 -1.02 -8.21 -19.07
CA GLU A 82 -1.56 -6.85 -19.00
C GLU A 82 -1.81 -6.38 -17.57
N LYS A 83 -1.41 -7.18 -16.58
CA LYS A 83 -1.56 -6.86 -15.17
C LYS A 83 -0.25 -6.31 -14.62
N VAL A 84 -0.32 -5.11 -14.04
CA VAL A 84 0.79 -4.49 -13.32
C VAL A 84 0.53 -4.62 -11.82
N THR A 85 1.48 -5.22 -11.12
CA THR A 85 1.43 -5.35 -9.66
C THR A 85 2.58 -4.61 -9.03
N MET A 86 2.30 -3.81 -8.02
CA MET A 86 3.29 -3.09 -7.24
C MET A 86 3.33 -3.68 -5.83
N ASN A 87 4.53 -4.02 -5.38
CA ASN A 87 4.76 -4.63 -4.08
C ASN A 87 5.66 -3.73 -3.27
N PHE A 88 5.32 -3.51 -2.00
CA PHE A 88 6.17 -2.77 -1.08
C PHE A 88 5.91 -3.21 0.37
N ARG A 89 6.74 -2.71 1.28
CA ARG A 89 6.65 -2.99 2.71
C ARG A 89 6.70 -1.69 3.48
N ILE A 90 6.09 -1.68 4.65
CA ILE A 90 6.21 -0.57 5.58
C ILE A 90 6.97 -0.95 6.83
N VAL A 91 7.68 0.02 7.37
CA VAL A 91 8.04 0.09 8.78
C VAL A 91 7.31 1.28 9.38
N ALA A 92 6.49 1.04 10.38
CA ALA A 92 5.63 2.04 11.01
C ALA A 92 6.07 2.32 12.45
N LEU A 93 6.18 3.59 12.82
CA LEU A 93 6.50 4.00 14.20
C LEU A 93 5.22 4.14 15.03
N LEU A 94 4.88 3.11 15.81
CA LEU A 94 3.63 3.03 16.59
C LEU A 94 3.69 3.85 17.89
N GLY A 95 4.86 4.34 18.27
CA GLY A 95 5.09 5.08 19.52
C GLY A 95 5.46 4.17 20.69
N LYS A 96 5.87 4.77 21.83
CA LYS A 96 6.36 4.06 23.02
C LYS A 96 7.49 3.05 22.74
N GLY A 97 8.31 3.31 21.72
CA GLY A 97 9.38 2.41 21.27
C GLY A 97 8.90 1.20 20.46
N LEU A 98 7.61 1.12 20.12
CA LEU A 98 7.06 0.05 19.30
C LEU A 98 7.16 0.38 17.81
N VAL A 99 7.40 -0.67 17.02
CA VAL A 99 7.49 -0.65 15.57
C VAL A 99 6.57 -1.73 15.01
N GLY A 100 5.84 -1.38 13.95
CA GLY A 100 5.02 -2.30 13.18
C GLY A 100 5.59 -2.52 11.79
N THR A 101 5.27 -3.65 11.19
CA THR A 101 5.56 -3.92 9.76
C THR A 101 4.33 -4.49 9.09
N ALA A 102 4.13 -4.13 7.82
CA ALA A 102 3.14 -4.77 6.98
C ALA A 102 3.66 -4.87 5.53
N SER A 103 3.10 -5.81 4.79
CA SER A 103 3.35 -5.98 3.36
C SER A 103 2.14 -5.53 2.57
N TYR A 104 2.40 -4.83 1.47
CA TYR A 104 1.39 -4.28 0.58
C TYR A 104 1.52 -4.90 -0.80
N TYR A 105 0.39 -5.32 -1.34
CA TYR A 105 0.28 -5.94 -2.66
C TYR A 105 -0.79 -5.18 -3.45
N ASP A 106 -0.34 -4.36 -4.41
CA ASP A 106 -1.20 -3.47 -5.18
C ASP A 106 -1.38 -3.99 -6.59
N GLN A 107 -2.62 -3.92 -7.08
CA GLN A 107 -2.93 -3.91 -8.51
C GLN A 107 -3.06 -2.45 -8.92
N VAL A 108 -2.24 -2.03 -9.88
CA VAL A 108 -2.17 -0.64 -10.33
C VAL A 108 -2.61 -0.54 -11.78
N VAL A 109 -3.26 0.56 -12.11
CA VAL A 109 -3.78 0.85 -13.45
C VAL A 109 -3.34 2.24 -13.88
N ARG A 110 -3.12 2.41 -15.17
CA ARG A 110 -2.90 3.73 -15.76
C ARG A 110 -4.26 4.41 -15.96
N THR A 111 -4.37 5.65 -15.54
CA THR A 111 -5.48 6.56 -15.84
C THR A 111 -4.96 7.76 -16.65
N ASP A 112 -5.86 8.64 -17.07
CA ASP A 112 -5.49 9.89 -17.75
C ASP A 112 -4.67 10.83 -16.84
N ASP A 113 -4.76 10.66 -15.52
CA ASP A 113 -4.04 11.45 -14.51
C ASP A 113 -2.79 10.73 -13.96
N GLY A 114 -2.38 9.62 -14.58
CA GLY A 114 -1.22 8.83 -14.19
C GLY A 114 -1.57 7.47 -13.56
N TRP A 115 -0.61 6.83 -12.91
CA TRP A 115 -0.80 5.52 -12.29
C TRP A 115 -1.57 5.64 -10.96
N ARG A 116 -2.52 4.72 -10.74
CA ARG A 116 -3.35 4.66 -9.54
C ARG A 116 -3.49 3.23 -9.03
N VAL A 117 -3.70 3.09 -7.72
CA VAL A 117 -3.99 1.82 -7.07
C VAL A 117 -5.47 1.48 -7.24
N LYS A 118 -5.75 0.36 -7.88
CA LYS A 118 -7.11 -0.18 -8.08
C LYS A 118 -7.51 -1.15 -6.98
N HIS A 119 -6.56 -1.94 -6.52
CA HIS A 119 -6.77 -2.91 -5.44
C HIS A 119 -5.52 -2.96 -4.59
N ARG A 120 -5.66 -2.93 -3.28
CA ARG A 120 -4.56 -3.03 -2.32
C ARG A 120 -4.90 -4.04 -1.25
N GLU A 121 -3.98 -4.96 -1.01
CA GLU A 121 -4.02 -5.86 0.14
C GLU A 121 -2.93 -5.45 1.13
N CYS A 122 -3.28 -5.32 2.41
CA CYS A 122 -2.32 -5.14 3.49
C CYS A 122 -2.30 -6.36 4.39
N MET A 123 -1.10 -6.87 4.65
CA MET A 123 -0.90 -8.13 5.36
C MET A 123 0.15 -7.97 6.46
N ILE A 124 -0.15 -8.41 7.68
CA ILE A 124 0.85 -8.53 8.76
C ILE A 124 1.86 -9.63 8.39
N HIS A 125 1.34 -10.74 7.86
CA HIS A 125 2.15 -11.89 7.42
C HIS A 125 2.35 -11.83 5.91
N ARG A 126 3.60 -12.01 5.47
CA ARG A 126 3.92 -12.02 4.04
C ARG A 126 3.18 -13.16 3.34
N ARG A 127 2.38 -12.81 2.32
CA ARG A 127 1.53 -13.74 1.56
C ARG A 127 2.32 -14.93 1.01
N ASP A 128 3.53 -14.67 0.52
CA ASP A 128 4.34 -15.63 -0.22
C ASP A 128 5.52 -16.18 0.62
N LYS A 129 5.52 -15.97 1.95
CA LYS A 129 6.56 -16.54 2.81
C LYS A 129 6.37 -18.05 2.91
N LEU A 130 7.43 -18.79 2.60
CA LEU A 130 7.50 -20.23 2.83
C LEU A 130 8.10 -20.51 4.21
N ASP A 131 7.66 -21.62 4.81
CA ASP A 131 8.30 -22.14 6.02
C ASP A 131 9.73 -22.57 5.69
N ALA A 132 10.68 -22.09 6.49
CA ALA A 132 12.08 -22.48 6.37
C ALA A 132 12.60 -22.98 7.73
N PRO A 133 13.54 -23.94 7.75
CA PRO A 133 14.15 -24.40 9.01
C PRO A 133 14.76 -23.27 9.86
N CYS A 134 15.20 -22.17 9.24
CA CYS A 134 15.73 -21.01 9.97
C CYS A 134 14.68 -20.27 10.80
N ASP A 135 13.38 -20.42 10.50
CA ASP A 135 12.30 -19.82 11.28
C ASP A 135 12.14 -20.46 12.67
N LEU A 136 12.68 -21.68 12.87
CA LEU A 136 12.65 -22.39 14.15
C LEU A 136 13.79 -21.98 15.10
N ASN A 137 14.71 -21.12 14.65
CA ASN A 137 15.88 -20.72 15.43
C ASN A 137 15.59 -19.56 16.41
N ASN A 138 14.36 -19.03 16.40
CA ASN A 138 13.94 -17.86 17.19
C ASN A 138 12.95 -18.25 18.29
#